data_AF-A0A1A9X3I1-F1
#
_entry.id   AF-A0A1A9X3I1-F1
#
_cell.length_a   1.000
_cell.length_b   1.000
_cell.length_c   1.000
_cell.angle_alpha   90.00
_cell.angle_beta   90.00
_cell.angle_gamma   90.00
#
_symmetry.space_group_name_H-M   'P 1'
#
loop_
_entity.id
_entity.type
_entity.pdbx_description
1 polymer ?
#
loop_
_entity_poly.entity_id
_entity_poly.type
_entity_poly.pdbx_seq_one_letter_code
_entity_poly.pdbx_strand_id
1 'polypeptide(L)'
;MPLFSKLIYYMQPFVEHLLDTWLQPLPFPTILKFMHSCILMVFIFLPILYPILIMIVYYGILQYLIESHFDIRYTNNMDLIHNVDYVFSYRMANEKHALFVHLYIERWRYVVTAIASFVDYMRLILCLMMG
;
A
#
# COMPACT_ATOMS: atom_id res chain seq x y z
N MET A 1 -23.21 -10.56 -13.30
CA MET A 1 -22.68 -11.08 -12.02
C MET A 1 -22.52 -9.93 -11.05
N PRO A 2 -23.01 -10.04 -9.80
CA PRO A 2 -22.82 -8.99 -8.80
C PRO A 2 -21.33 -8.84 -8.43
N LEU A 3 -20.91 -7.62 -8.08
CA LEU A 3 -19.52 -7.28 -7.76
C LEU A 3 -18.90 -8.20 -6.71
N PHE A 4 -19.68 -8.60 -5.70
CA PHE A 4 -19.26 -9.54 -4.67
C PHE A 4 -18.91 -10.92 -5.23
N SER A 5 -19.68 -11.47 -6.17
CA SER A 5 -19.36 -12.76 -6.79
C SER A 5 -18.09 -12.70 -7.64
N LYS A 6 -17.84 -11.57 -8.30
CA LYS A 6 -16.57 -11.33 -9.02
C LYS A 6 -15.39 -11.28 -8.05
N LEU A 7 -15.54 -10.59 -6.93
CA LEU A 7 -14.49 -10.50 -5.91
C LEU A 7 -14.18 -11.87 -5.32
N ILE A 8 -15.20 -12.64 -4.91
CA ILE A 8 -15.01 -14.01 -4.41
C ILE A 8 -14.29 -14.88 -5.44
N TYR A 9 -14.65 -14.78 -6.72
CA TYR A 9 -14.00 -15.51 -7.80
C TYR A 9 -12.51 -15.18 -7.95
N TYR A 10 -12.13 -13.90 -7.85
CA TYR A 10 -10.70 -13.51 -7.91
C TYR A 10 -9.93 -13.88 -6.63
N MET A 11 -10.62 -14.05 -5.51
CA MET A 11 -10.01 -14.38 -4.22
C MET A 11 -9.80 -15.88 -4.01
N GLN A 12 -10.64 -16.69 -4.65
CA GLN A 12 -10.60 -18.15 -4.63
C GLN A 12 -9.19 -18.76 -4.80
N PRO A 13 -8.38 -18.40 -5.83
CA PRO A 13 -7.06 -19.01 -6.03
C PRO A 13 -6.09 -18.76 -4.86
N PHE A 14 -6.17 -17.60 -4.19
CA PHE A 14 -5.30 -17.31 -3.05
C PHE A 14 -5.65 -18.16 -1.82
N VAL A 15 -6.95 -18.43 -1.62
CA VAL A 15 -7.43 -19.27 -0.52
C VAL A 15 -7.10 -20.74 -0.78
N GLU A 16 -7.26 -21.20 -2.02
CA GLU A 16 -6.88 -22.56 -2.44
C GLU A 16 -5.38 -22.79 -2.28
N HIS A 17 -4.54 -21.87 -2.76
CA HIS A 17 -3.09 -21.96 -2.57
C HIS A 17 -2.65 -21.94 -1.10
N LEU A 18 -3.35 -21.19 -0.24
CA LEU A 18 -3.09 -21.19 1.20
C LEU A 18 -3.37 -22.59 1.78
N LEU A 19 -4.54 -23.17 1.47
CA LEU A 19 -4.94 -24.50 1.91
C LEU A 19 -3.95 -25.57 1.43
N ASP A 20 -3.62 -25.57 0.14
CA ASP A 20 -2.70 -26.53 -0.46
C ASP A 20 -1.31 -26.50 0.19
N THR A 21 -0.80 -25.30 0.51
CA THR A 21 0.51 -25.12 1.17
C THR A 21 0.55 -25.81 2.54
N TRP A 22 -0.57 -25.78 3.28
CA TRP A 22 -0.70 -26.40 4.59
C TRP A 22 -1.04 -27.90 4.52
N LEU A 23 -1.71 -28.36 3.46
CA LEU A 23 -2.04 -29.78 3.24
C LEU A 23 -0.88 -30.61 2.69
N GLN A 24 0.14 -29.99 2.08
CA GLN A 24 1.30 -30.71 1.57
C GLN A 24 2.09 -31.44 2.70
N PRO A 25 2.35 -32.75 2.56
CA PRO A 25 3.14 -33.51 3.52
C PRO A 25 4.57 -32.95 3.62
N LEU A 26 5.20 -33.02 4.79
CA LEU A 26 6.48 -32.35 5.05
C LEU A 26 7.67 -33.03 4.34
N PRO A 27 8.28 -32.34 3.37
CA PRO A 27 9.73 -32.12 3.38
C PRO A 27 10.10 -30.62 3.32
N PHE A 28 9.10 -29.74 3.27
CA PHE A 28 9.30 -28.28 3.17
C PHE A 28 9.61 -27.64 4.54
N PRO A 29 10.58 -26.71 4.63
CA PRO A 29 10.84 -25.96 5.84
C PRO A 29 9.59 -25.20 6.31
N THR A 30 9.17 -25.43 7.55
CA THR A 30 8.00 -24.78 8.17
C THR A 30 8.07 -23.25 8.13
N ILE A 31 9.28 -22.68 8.15
CA ILE A 31 9.52 -21.23 8.04
C ILE A 31 9.13 -20.69 6.66
N LEU A 32 9.41 -21.42 5.57
CA LEU A 32 9.03 -21.00 4.22
C LEU A 32 7.52 -21.04 4.02
N LYS A 33 6.84 -22.06 4.57
CA LYS A 33 5.37 -22.13 4.58
C LYS A 33 4.77 -20.94 5.34
N PHE A 34 5.36 -20.57 6.47
CA PHE A 34 4.93 -19.41 7.26
C PHE A 34 5.11 -18.11 6.47
N MET A 35 6.29 -17.85 5.91
CA MET A 35 6.54 -16.66 5.08
C MET A 35 5.59 -16.58 3.88
N HIS A 36 5.38 -17.68 3.18
CA HIS A 36 4.46 -17.75 2.04
C HIS A 36 3.02 -17.46 2.48
N SER A 37 2.58 -18.00 3.61
CA SER A 37 1.25 -17.75 4.16
C SER A 37 1.05 -16.29 4.58
N CYS A 38 2.07 -15.62 5.13
CA CYS A 38 2.03 -14.20 5.43
C CYS A 38 1.84 -13.36 4.15
N ILE A 39 2.57 -13.67 3.08
CA ILE A 39 2.45 -12.97 1.79
C ILE A 39 1.04 -13.16 1.22
N LEU A 40 0.54 -14.39 1.20
CA LEU A 40 -0.83 -14.70 0.73
C LEU A 40 -1.90 -13.97 1.55
N MET A 41 -1.74 -13.88 2.87
CA MET A 41 -2.66 -13.13 3.72
C MET A 41 -2.74 -11.66 3.31
N VAL A 42 -1.61 -11.00 2.99
CA VAL A 42 -1.63 -9.61 2.52
C VAL A 42 -2.47 -9.45 1.25
N PHE A 43 -2.34 -10.36 0.29
CA PHE A 43 -3.18 -10.36 -0.91
C PHE A 43 -4.65 -10.61 -0.61
N ILE A 44 -4.95 -11.48 0.37
CA ILE A 44 -6.31 -11.74 0.81
C ILE A 44 -6.94 -10.50 1.48
N PHE A 45 -6.16 -9.68 2.18
CA PHE A 45 -6.64 -8.45 2.81
C PHE A 45 -6.62 -7.23 1.88
N LEU A 46 -5.91 -7.29 0.74
CA LEU A 46 -5.82 -6.23 -0.25
C LEU A 46 -7.16 -5.58 -0.64
N PRO A 47 -8.25 -6.32 -0.94
CA PRO A 47 -9.54 -5.72 -1.30
C PRO A 47 -10.17 -4.87 -0.18
N ILE A 48 -9.76 -5.07 1.08
CA ILE A 48 -10.20 -4.29 2.23
C ILE A 48 -9.21 -3.15 2.51
N LEU A 49 -7.91 -3.44 2.43
CA LEU A 49 -6.86 -2.45 2.68
C LEU A 49 -6.85 -1.33 1.64
N TYR A 50 -7.08 -1.65 0.36
CA TYR A 50 -7.08 -0.69 -0.73
C TYR A 50 -8.13 0.44 -0.56
N PRO A 51 -9.43 0.16 -0.34
CA PRO A 51 -10.42 1.21 -0.13
C PRO A 51 -10.17 2.00 1.17
N ILE A 52 -9.67 1.35 2.24
CA ILE A 52 -9.30 2.06 3.48
C ILE A 52 -8.18 3.06 3.21
N LEU A 53 -7.15 2.66 2.47
CA LEU A 53 -6.03 3.54 2.11
C LEU A 53 -6.51 4.72 1.27
N ILE A 54 -7.35 4.47 0.27
CA ILE A 54 -7.96 5.54 -0.54
C ILE A 54 -8.72 6.52 0.35
N MET A 55 -9.57 6.02 1.25
CA MET A 55 -10.37 6.86 2.15
C MET A 55 -9.48 7.75 3.02
N ILE A 56 -8.41 7.21 3.61
CA ILE A 56 -7.46 7.98 4.43
C ILE A 56 -6.77 9.06 3.60
N VAL A 57 -6.30 8.72 2.38
CA VAL A 57 -5.61 9.69 1.50
C VAL A 57 -6.56 10.82 1.09
N TYR A 58 -7.78 10.50 0.65
CA TYR A 58 -8.76 11.52 0.28
C TYR A 58 -9.17 12.39 1.46
N TYR A 59 -9.33 11.79 2.64
CA TYR A 59 -9.60 12.55 3.86
C TYR A 59 -8.48 13.54 4.16
N GLY A 60 -7.21 13.11 4.09
CA GLY A 60 -6.07 14.00 4.29
C GLY A 60 -6.02 15.15 3.27
N ILE A 61 -6.30 14.88 2.00
CA ILE A 61 -6.36 15.92 0.95
C ILE A 61 -7.46 16.95 1.25
N LEU A 62 -8.67 16.48 1.61
CA LEU A 62 -9.78 17.36 1.95
C LEU A 62 -9.50 18.18 3.20
N GLN A 63 -8.91 17.55 4.22
CA GLN A 63 -8.51 18.24 5.45
C GLN A 63 -7.53 19.38 5.15
N TYR A 64 -6.50 19.11 4.34
CA TYR A 64 -5.52 20.11 3.91
C TYR A 64 -6.17 21.28 3.17
N LEU A 65 -7.07 20.99 2.23
CA LEU A 65 -7.74 22.00 1.43
C LEU A 65 -8.64 22.89 2.30
N ILE A 66 -9.35 22.30 3.26
CA ILE A 66 -10.25 23.03 4.16
C ILE A 66 -9.45 23.93 5.10
N GLU A 67 -8.36 23.44 5.68
CA GLU A 67 -7.47 24.26 6.52
C GLU A 67 -6.86 25.42 5.72
N SER A 68 -6.39 25.15 4.50
CA SER A 68 -5.74 26.18 3.67
C SER A 68 -6.70 27.27 3.16
N HIS A 69 -7.97 26.97 2.95
CA HIS A 69 -8.93 27.91 2.34
C HIS A 69 -9.91 28.54 3.32
N PHE A 70 -10.23 27.85 4.43
CA PHE A 70 -11.27 28.29 5.36
C PHE A 70 -10.76 28.57 6.78
N ASP A 71 -9.47 28.32 7.07
CA ASP A 71 -8.84 28.48 8.40
C ASP A 71 -9.62 27.74 9.52
N ILE A 72 -10.27 26.63 9.16
CA ILE A 72 -11.02 25.79 10.10
C ILE A 72 -10.05 24.76 10.68
N ARG A 73 -9.80 24.84 11.98
CA ARG A 73 -9.01 23.82 12.70
C ARG A 73 -9.86 22.61 13.05
N TYR A 74 -9.36 21.43 12.70
CA TYR A 74 -9.97 20.16 13.08
C TYR A 74 -9.66 19.81 14.55
N THR A 75 -10.50 18.98 15.16
CA THR A 75 -10.28 18.50 16.54
C THR A 75 -9.13 17.48 16.55
N ASN A 76 -8.36 17.40 17.65
CA ASN A 76 -7.15 16.56 17.74
C ASN A 76 -7.33 15.09 17.33
N ASN A 77 -8.54 14.52 17.48
CA ASN A 77 -8.80 13.12 17.13
C ASN A 77 -9.08 12.91 15.64
N MET A 78 -9.51 13.98 14.94
CA MET A 78 -9.87 13.97 13.52
C MET A 78 -8.78 14.59 12.65
N ASP A 79 -7.78 15.23 13.27
CA ASP A 79 -6.68 15.85 12.57
C ASP A 79 -5.64 14.80 12.16
N LEU A 80 -5.76 14.28 10.94
CA LEU A 80 -4.83 13.29 10.40
C LEU A 80 -3.49 13.94 10.02
N ILE A 81 -3.50 15.18 9.54
CA ILE A 81 -2.30 15.88 9.08
C ILE A 81 -1.35 16.20 10.25
N HIS A 82 -1.84 16.86 11.30
CA HIS A 82 -1.00 17.17 12.47
C HIS A 82 -0.59 15.92 13.22
N ASN A 83 -1.43 14.89 13.29
CA ASN A 83 -1.03 13.64 13.95
C ASN A 83 0.09 12.93 13.18
N VAL A 84 0.04 12.93 11.84
CA VAL A 84 1.13 12.43 11.01
C VAL A 84 2.38 13.28 11.23
N ASP A 85 2.27 14.61 11.21
CA ASP A 85 3.40 15.52 11.42
C ASP A 85 4.02 15.37 12.82
N TYR A 86 3.20 15.18 13.85
CA TYR A 86 3.64 14.90 15.22
C TYR A 86 4.43 13.57 15.30
N VAL A 87 3.93 12.50 14.67
CA VAL A 87 4.64 11.21 14.64
C VAL A 87 5.95 11.31 13.86
N PHE A 88 5.98 12.05 12.75
CA PHE A 88 7.18 12.24 11.95
C PHE A 88 8.21 13.14 12.64
N SER A 89 7.78 14.26 13.26
CA SER A 89 8.64 15.17 14.02
C SER A 89 9.23 14.51 15.27
N TYR A 90 8.44 13.69 15.98
CA TYR A 90 8.94 12.90 17.12
C TYR A 90 10.03 11.91 16.70
N ARG A 91 9.93 11.32 15.50
CA ARG A 91 10.96 10.43 14.93
C ARG A 91 12.16 11.20 14.37
N MET A 92 11.99 12.44 13.92
CA MET A 92 13.04 13.30 13.36
C MET A 92 13.82 14.13 14.40
N ALA A 93 13.37 14.22 15.65
CA ALA A 93 14.11 14.91 16.72
C ALA A 93 15.50 14.31 17.02
N ASN A 94 15.81 13.12 16.50
CA ASN A 94 17.15 12.58 16.44
C ASN A 94 17.78 13.00 15.09
N GLU A 95 18.64 14.02 15.08
CA GLU A 95 19.19 14.65 13.86
C GLU A 95 19.80 13.65 12.85
N LYS A 96 20.34 12.52 13.35
CA LYS A 96 20.88 11.44 12.50
C LYS A 96 19.79 10.69 11.72
N HIS A 97 18.57 10.57 12.26
CA HIS A 97 17.45 9.92 11.60
C HIS A 97 16.77 10.83 10.56
N ALA A 98 16.74 12.14 10.78
CA ALA A 98 16.20 13.09 9.79
C ALA A 98 16.98 13.04 8.46
N LEU A 99 18.32 13.04 8.54
CA LEU A 99 19.20 12.92 7.38
C LEU A 99 19.01 11.57 6.66
N PHE A 100 18.83 10.49 7.42
CA PHE A 100 18.58 9.16 6.86
C PHE A 100 17.22 9.07 6.16
N VAL A 101 16.16 9.65 6.74
CA VAL A 101 14.81 9.66 6.15
C VAL A 101 14.80 10.48 4.87
N HIS A 102 15.46 11.66 4.85
CA HIS A 102 15.56 12.48 3.64
C HIS A 102 16.23 11.72 2.49
N LEU A 103 17.37 11.06 2.76
CA LEU A 103 18.06 10.21 1.79
C LEU A 103 17.19 9.04 1.32
N TYR A 104 16.39 8.46 2.22
CA TYR A 104 15.50 7.35 1.88
C TYR A 104 14.34 7.80 0.99
N ILE A 105 13.69 8.91 1.33
CA ILE A 105 12.59 9.50 0.53
C ILE A 105 13.11 9.83 -0.88
N GLU A 106 14.30 10.42 -0.98
CA GLU A 106 14.90 10.75 -2.26
C GLU A 106 15.22 9.50 -3.09
N ARG A 107 15.72 8.44 -2.45
CA ARG A 107 15.91 7.13 -3.11
C ARG A 107 14.59 6.54 -3.61
N TRP A 108 13.54 6.56 -2.79
CA TRP A 108 12.22 6.05 -3.18
C TRP A 108 11.61 6.84 -4.34
N ARG A 109 11.84 8.16 -4.41
CA ARG A 109 11.44 8.98 -5.56
C ARG A 109 11.99 8.42 -6.86
N TYR A 110 13.28 8.10 -6.92
CA TYR A 110 13.92 7.52 -8.12
C TYR A 110 13.36 6.13 -8.48
N VAL A 111 13.09 5.30 -7.47
CA VAL A 111 12.51 3.97 -7.68
C VAL A 111 11.09 4.09 -8.26
N VAL A 112 10.27 4.99 -7.73
CA VAL A 112 8.91 5.22 -8.20
C VAL A 112 8.90 5.77 -9.63
N THR A 113 9.78 6.72 -9.98
CA THR A 113 9.89 7.19 -11.37
C THR A 113 10.38 6.10 -12.32
N ALA A 114 11.28 5.21 -11.89
CA ALA A 114 11.72 4.07 -12.71
C ALA A 114 10.59 3.05 -12.94
N ILE A 115 9.76 2.79 -11.92
CA ILE A 115 8.59 1.91 -12.06
C ILE A 115 7.55 2.56 -12.98
N ALA A 116 7.29 3.86 -12.82
CA ALA A 116 6.34 4.58 -13.67
C ALA A 116 6.77 4.54 -15.15
N SER A 117 8.05 4.81 -15.42
CA SER A 117 8.56 4.74 -16.80
C SER A 117 8.52 3.33 -17.37
N PHE A 118 8.81 2.31 -16.56
CA PHE A 118 8.66 0.91 -16.98
C PHE A 118 7.22 0.56 -17.37
N VAL A 119 6.23 1.00 -16.57
CA VAL A 119 4.82 0.79 -16.89
C VAL A 119 4.42 1.49 -18.19
N ASP A 120 4.92 2.71 -18.43
CA ASP A 120 4.67 3.44 -19.67
C ASP A 120 5.31 2.75 -20.89
N TYR A 121 6.52 2.21 -20.76
CA TYR A 121 7.15 1.41 -21.82
C TYR A 121 6.36 0.13 -22.13
N MET A 122 5.87 -0.57 -21.11
CA MET A 122 5.03 -1.76 -21.30
C MET A 122 3.72 -1.43 -22.01
N ARG A 123 3.11 -0.27 -21.71
CA ARG A 123 1.91 0.23 -22.43
C ARG A 123 2.22 0.52 -23.89
N LEU A 124 3.35 1.15 -24.18
CA LEU A 124 3.79 1.44 -25.55
C LEU A 124 3.96 0.14 -26.37
N ILE A 125 4.64 -0.86 -25.80
CA ILE A 125 4.88 -2.16 -26.45
C ILE A 125 3.55 -2.87 -26.74
N LEU A 126 2.63 -2.89 -25.78
CA LEU A 126 1.28 -3.47 -25.97
C LEU A 126 0.51 -2.77 -27.10
N CYS A 127 0.60 -1.44 -27.18
CA CYS A 127 -0.04 -0.66 -28.25
C CYS A 127 0.54 -0.99 -29.63
N LEU A 128 1.87 -1.20 -29.70
CA LEU A 128 2.59 -1.59 -30.92
C LEU A 128 2.32 -3.03 -31.36
N MET A 129 2.02 -3.94 -30.43
CA MET A 129 1.69 -5.35 -30.75
C MET A 129 0.21 -5.56 -31.10
N MET A 130 -0.67 -4.68 -30.65
CA MET A 130 -2.12 -4.75 -30.89
C MET A 130 -2.62 -3.85 -32.04
N GLY A 131 -1.76 -2.98 -32.58
CA GLY A 131 -2.01 -2.20 -33.80
C GLY A 131 -1.44 -2.90 -35.03
#